data_AF-A0A3E0DPG3-F1
#
_entry.id   AF-A0A3E0DPG3-F1
#
_cell.length_a   1.000
_cell.length_b   1.000
_cell.length_c   1.000
_cell.angle_alpha   90.00
_cell.angle_beta   90.00
_cell.angle_gamma   90.00
#
_symmetry.space_group_name_H-M   'P 1'
#
loop_
_entity.id
_entity.type
_entity.pdbx_description
1 polymer ?
#
loop_
_entity_poly.entity_id
_entity_poly.type
_entity_poly.pdbx_seq_one_letter_code
_entity_poly.pdbx_strand_id
1 'polypeptide(L)'
;MKRKNNSTAAWIFTLIAVAGILCGLSESFRNYFEEPHLSADQLAELHIQLLPEARDLPDLSTLSKVKKHQWYGLLVQPKLCDAICQGEMSTFESNGQAVLRPGDTSYAQTLSLLNKVGDKASPGLLLLVNRHNQLAGSITPPYSVNKINQTFTALNQ
;
A
#
# COMPACT_ATOMS: atom_id res chain seq x y z
N MET A 1 -9.49 64.00 23.56
CA MET A 1 -9.90 62.58 23.75
C MET A 1 -10.63 62.06 22.52
N LYS A 2 -10.22 60.89 22.03
CA LYS A 2 -10.92 59.87 21.19
C LYS A 2 -10.11 59.45 19.95
N ARG A 3 -9.17 58.52 20.16
CA ARG A 3 -8.80 57.52 19.15
C ARG A 3 -9.81 56.37 19.30
N LYS A 4 -10.57 56.07 18.24
CA LYS A 4 -11.42 54.87 18.19
C LYS A 4 -11.12 54.07 16.93
N ASN A 5 -10.79 52.80 17.20
CA ASN A 5 -11.15 51.60 16.45
C ASN A 5 -10.44 51.32 15.13
N ASN A 6 -9.20 50.84 15.23
CA ASN A 6 -8.65 49.86 14.28
C ASN A 6 -8.77 48.47 14.90
N SER A 7 -9.93 47.83 14.77
CA SER A 7 -10.14 46.45 15.30
C SER A 7 -11.05 45.61 14.40
N THR A 8 -11.04 45.87 13.10
CA THR A 8 -11.76 45.07 12.10
C THR A 8 -10.82 44.31 11.16
N ALA A 9 -9.58 44.79 10.97
CA ALA A 9 -8.60 44.11 10.13
C ALA A 9 -8.01 42.84 10.78
N ALA A 10 -7.92 42.81 12.11
CA ALA A 10 -7.29 41.69 12.83
C ALA A 10 -8.06 40.36 12.71
N TRP A 11 -9.39 40.41 12.55
CA TRP A 11 -10.25 39.23 12.46
C TRP A 11 -10.30 38.60 11.06
N ILE A 12 -10.09 39.39 10.01
CA ILE A 12 -10.13 38.91 8.63
C ILE A 12 -8.84 38.10 8.31
N PHE A 13 -7.69 38.52 8.83
CA PHE A 13 -6.44 37.79 8.66
C PHE A 13 -6.38 36.47 9.43
N THR A 14 -7.10 36.33 10.55
CA THR A 14 -7.18 35.06 11.29
C THR A 14 -8.03 34.02 10.56
N LEU A 15 -9.11 34.44 9.87
CA LEU A 15 -9.98 33.53 9.12
C LEU A 15 -9.28 32.91 7.88
N ILE A 16 -8.42 33.67 7.20
CA ILE A 16 -7.67 33.17 6.03
C ILE A 16 -6.59 32.16 6.46
N ALA A 17 -5.94 32.38 7.60
CA ALA A 17 -4.93 31.45 8.12
C ALA A 17 -5.53 30.09 8.53
N VAL A 18 -6.75 30.06 9.07
CA VAL A 18 -7.42 28.81 9.47
C VAL A 18 -7.94 28.03 8.24
N ALA A 19 -8.39 28.72 7.19
CA ALA A 19 -8.82 28.07 5.94
C ALA A 19 -7.65 27.42 5.17
N GLY A 20 -6.46 28.04 5.19
CA GLY A 20 -5.25 27.49 4.56
C GLY A 20 -4.73 26.21 5.24
N ILE A 21 -4.84 26.11 6.56
CA ILE A 21 -4.44 24.92 7.33
C ILE A 21 -5.38 23.74 7.07
N LEU A 22 -6.68 23.99 6.90
CA LEU A 22 -7.68 22.95 6.59
C LEU A 22 -7.55 22.41 5.15
N CYS A 23 -7.16 23.25 4.18
CA CYS A 23 -6.97 22.80 2.80
C CYS A 23 -5.66 22.01 2.61
N GLY A 24 -4.57 22.39 3.29
CA GLY A 24 -3.28 21.66 3.22
C GLY A 24 -3.31 20.27 3.86
N LEU A 25 -4.19 20.05 4.85
CA LEU A 25 -4.44 18.72 5.39
C LEU A 25 -5.27 17.87 4.41
N SER A 26 -6.20 18.48 3.68
CA SER A 26 -7.05 17.72 2.77
C SER A 26 -6.27 17.05 1.64
N GLU A 27 -5.20 17.64 1.09
CA GLU A 27 -4.39 17.01 0.04
C GLU A 27 -3.44 15.91 0.57
N SER A 28 -2.93 16.07 1.79
CA SER A 28 -2.08 15.05 2.43
C SER A 28 -2.89 13.82 2.89
N PHE A 29 -4.15 14.01 3.29
CA PHE A 29 -5.07 12.88 3.55
C PHE A 29 -5.66 12.27 2.27
N ARG A 30 -5.82 13.06 1.20
CA ARG A 30 -6.51 12.64 -0.03
C ARG A 30 -5.59 11.95 -1.05
N ASN A 31 -4.28 11.95 -0.85
CA ASN A 31 -3.40 11.36 -1.84
C ASN A 31 -3.38 9.83 -1.86
N TYR A 32 -3.63 9.09 -0.76
CA TYR A 32 -3.25 7.65 -0.77
C TYR A 32 -4.06 6.69 0.13
N PHE A 33 -5.30 7.01 0.50
CA PHE A 33 -6.22 6.06 1.14
C PHE A 33 -7.23 5.53 0.11
N GLU A 34 -6.78 4.69 -0.80
CA GLU A 34 -7.70 3.66 -1.34
C GLU A 34 -7.71 2.53 -0.31
N GLU A 35 -8.54 2.68 0.73
CA GLU A 35 -8.92 1.50 1.48
C GLU A 35 -9.70 0.59 0.53
N PRO A 36 -9.43 -0.72 0.53
CA PRO A 36 -10.25 -1.64 -0.24
C PRO A 36 -11.71 -1.47 0.18
N HIS A 37 -12.63 -1.58 -0.77
CA HIS A 37 -14.08 -1.48 -0.52
C HIS A 37 -14.62 -2.74 0.18
N LEU A 38 -13.93 -3.17 1.23
CA LEU A 38 -14.18 -4.38 2.00
C LEU A 38 -14.49 -3.99 3.45
N SER A 39 -15.51 -4.62 4.03
CA SER A 39 -15.80 -4.46 5.45
C SER A 39 -14.69 -5.07 6.31
N ALA A 40 -14.64 -4.68 7.59
CA ALA A 40 -13.70 -5.28 8.54
C ALA A 40 -13.83 -6.82 8.62
N ASP A 41 -15.07 -7.34 8.53
CA ASP A 41 -15.34 -8.78 8.52
C ASP A 41 -14.79 -9.44 7.26
N GLN A 42 -14.93 -8.81 6.09
CA GLN A 42 -14.38 -9.32 4.83
C GLN A 42 -12.85 -9.30 4.83
N LEU A 43 -12.24 -8.24 5.38
CA LEU A 43 -10.78 -8.17 5.54
C LEU A 43 -10.27 -9.30 6.44
N ALA A 44 -10.97 -9.56 7.55
CA ALA A 44 -10.64 -10.65 8.46
C ALA A 44 -10.79 -12.03 7.81
N GLU A 45 -11.88 -12.28 7.08
CA GLU A 45 -12.13 -13.54 6.37
C GLU A 45 -11.04 -13.83 5.31
N LEU A 46 -10.63 -12.79 4.59
CA LEU A 46 -9.60 -12.84 3.56
C LEU A 46 -8.17 -12.79 4.13
N HIS A 47 -8.01 -12.67 5.44
CA HIS A 47 -6.71 -12.57 6.13
C HIS A 47 -5.88 -11.37 5.66
N ILE A 48 -6.55 -10.27 5.32
CA ILE A 48 -5.91 -9.05 4.88
C ILE A 48 -5.52 -8.22 6.10
N GLN A 49 -4.26 -7.78 6.14
CA GLN A 49 -3.75 -6.82 7.10
C GLN A 49 -3.31 -5.57 6.36
N LEU A 50 -4.08 -4.49 6.53
CA LEU A 50 -3.75 -3.20 5.93
C LEU A 50 -2.72 -2.45 6.78
N LEU A 51 -1.89 -1.68 6.07
CA LEU A 51 -1.08 -0.65 6.70
C LEU A 51 -1.98 0.50 7.13
N PRO A 52 -1.64 1.19 8.24
CA PRO A 52 -2.32 2.43 8.59
C PRO A 52 -2.22 3.47 7.48
N GLU A 53 -1.14 3.46 6.70
CA GLU A 53 -0.94 4.34 5.55
C GLU A 53 -0.20 3.56 4.46
N ALA A 54 -0.64 3.70 3.21
CA ALA A 54 0.07 3.12 2.07
C ALA A 54 1.46 3.76 1.91
N ARG A 55 2.41 2.98 1.39
CA ARG A 55 3.80 3.41 1.18
C ARG A 55 4.18 3.27 -0.28
N ASP A 56 4.81 4.31 -0.83
CA ASP A 56 5.29 4.29 -2.20
C ASP A 56 6.30 3.16 -2.40
N LEU A 57 6.07 2.35 -3.42
CA LEU A 57 7.04 1.36 -3.85
C LEU A 57 8.02 1.98 -4.85
N PRO A 58 9.26 1.49 -4.91
CA PRO A 58 10.14 1.74 -6.05
C PRO A 58 9.46 1.34 -7.36
N ASP A 59 9.96 1.81 -8.50
CA ASP A 59 9.40 1.43 -9.80
C ASP A 59 9.47 -0.09 -9.99
N LEU A 60 8.32 -0.74 -10.15
CA LEU A 60 8.18 -2.18 -10.37
C LEU A 60 7.85 -2.52 -11.82
N SER A 61 7.92 -1.54 -12.74
CA SER A 61 7.50 -1.69 -14.14
C SER A 61 8.21 -2.82 -14.91
N THR A 62 9.39 -3.24 -14.45
CA THR A 62 10.18 -4.33 -15.04
C THR A 62 9.67 -5.72 -14.65
N LEU A 63 8.87 -5.83 -13.59
CA LEU A 63 8.37 -7.11 -13.11
C LEU A 63 7.23 -7.63 -13.97
N SER A 64 7.27 -8.93 -14.23
CA SER A 64 6.15 -9.63 -14.84
C SER A 64 4.95 -9.61 -13.88
N LYS A 65 3.72 -9.56 -14.43
CA LYS A 65 2.44 -9.60 -13.69
C LYS A 65 2.12 -8.39 -12.80
N VAL A 66 2.89 -7.30 -12.86
CA VAL A 66 2.44 -6.01 -12.29
C VAL A 66 1.21 -5.53 -13.06
N LYS A 67 0.13 -5.20 -12.33
CA LYS A 67 -1.15 -4.76 -12.90
C LYS A 67 -1.35 -3.28 -12.60
N LYS A 68 -1.34 -2.44 -13.64
CA LYS A 68 -1.64 -1.01 -13.49
C LYS A 68 -3.13 -0.83 -13.16
N HIS A 69 -3.44 0.11 -12.28
CA HIS A 69 -4.82 0.47 -11.91
C HIS A 69 -5.64 -0.66 -11.27
N GLN A 70 -4.99 -1.72 -10.80
CA GLN A 70 -5.64 -2.85 -10.13
C GLN A 70 -4.85 -3.21 -8.88
N TRP A 71 -5.54 -3.75 -7.88
CA TRP A 71 -4.90 -4.42 -6.77
C TRP A 71 -4.23 -5.69 -7.25
N TYR A 72 -2.97 -5.90 -6.83
CA TYR A 72 -2.23 -7.11 -7.14
C TYR A 72 -1.31 -7.50 -5.98
N GLY A 73 -0.90 -8.77 -5.98
CA GLY A 73 0.01 -9.30 -4.98
C GLY A 73 1.46 -9.21 -5.43
N LEU A 74 2.33 -8.87 -4.49
CA LEU A 74 3.77 -8.85 -4.68
C LEU A 74 4.42 -9.80 -3.66
N LEU A 75 5.23 -10.74 -4.15
CA LEU A 75 6.14 -11.50 -3.29
C LEU A 75 7.56 -10.99 -3.48
N VAL A 76 8.28 -10.84 -2.37
CA VAL A 76 9.71 -10.51 -2.38
C VAL A 76 10.49 -11.78 -2.03
N GLN A 77 11.15 -12.36 -3.03
CA GLN A 77 11.87 -13.60 -2.86
C GLN A 77 13.03 -13.40 -1.85
N PRO A 78 13.13 -14.22 -0.79
CA PRO A 78 14.28 -14.18 0.11
C PRO A 78 15.60 -14.43 -0.63
N LYS A 79 16.69 -13.82 -0.17
CA LYS A 79 18.03 -14.05 -0.76
C LYS A 79 18.43 -15.53 -0.76
N LEU A 80 18.08 -16.24 0.31
CA LEU A 80 18.22 -17.69 0.42
C LEU A 80 16.86 -18.32 0.12
N CYS A 81 16.70 -18.91 -1.05
CA CYS A 81 15.46 -19.51 -1.52
C CYS A 81 15.78 -20.87 -2.13
N ASP A 82 15.48 -21.92 -1.38
CA ASP A 82 15.67 -23.31 -1.79
C ASP A 82 14.64 -23.74 -2.85
N ALA A 83 14.68 -25.00 -3.27
CA ALA A 83 13.76 -25.52 -4.28
C ALA A 83 12.28 -25.41 -3.88
N ILE A 84 11.97 -25.50 -2.58
CA ILE A 84 10.60 -25.38 -2.06
C ILE A 84 10.13 -23.94 -2.24
N CYS A 85 10.92 -22.98 -1.74
CA CYS A 85 10.65 -21.56 -1.91
C CYS A 85 10.54 -21.16 -3.39
N GLN A 86 11.40 -21.69 -4.26
CA GLN A 86 11.33 -21.42 -5.70
C GLN A 86 10.03 -21.97 -6.33
N GLY A 87 9.61 -23.16 -5.92
CA GLY A 87 8.35 -23.77 -6.34
C GLY A 87 7.12 -22.95 -5.91
N GLU A 88 7.14 -22.44 -4.67
CA GLU A 88 6.09 -21.54 -4.18
C GLU A 88 6.06 -20.25 -5.01
N MET A 89 7.20 -19.56 -5.17
CA MET A 89 7.29 -18.33 -5.97
C MET A 89 6.77 -18.53 -7.39
N SER A 90 7.14 -19.64 -8.05
CA SER A 90 6.64 -19.99 -9.38
C SER A 90 5.14 -20.24 -9.40
N THR A 91 4.56 -20.80 -8.33
CA THR A 91 3.12 -21.02 -8.20
C THR A 91 2.38 -19.70 -8.02
N PHE A 92 2.89 -18.77 -7.23
CA PHE A 92 2.27 -17.44 -7.12
C PHE A 92 2.34 -16.66 -8.42
N GLU A 93 3.48 -16.71 -9.13
CA GLU A 93 3.65 -16.02 -10.40
C GLU A 93 2.72 -16.58 -11.50
N SER A 94 2.54 -17.92 -11.55
CA SER A 94 1.61 -18.57 -12.48
C SER A 94 0.15 -18.20 -12.19
N ASN A 95 -0.18 -17.92 -10.92
CA ASN A 95 -1.49 -17.40 -10.49
C ASN A 95 -1.59 -15.87 -10.58
N GLY A 96 -0.69 -15.23 -11.33
CA GLY A 96 -0.81 -13.82 -11.70
C GLY A 96 -0.39 -12.81 -10.63
N GLN A 97 0.40 -13.25 -9.65
CA GLN A 97 1.07 -12.37 -8.68
C GLN A 97 2.45 -11.94 -9.22
N ALA A 98 2.91 -10.75 -8.84
CA ALA A 98 4.24 -10.28 -9.18
C ALA A 98 5.28 -10.88 -8.21
N VAL A 99 6.46 -11.24 -8.72
CA VAL A 99 7.57 -11.75 -7.92
C VAL A 99 8.80 -10.87 -8.15
N LEU A 100 9.26 -10.24 -7.06
CA LEU A 100 10.48 -9.43 -7.01
C LEU A 100 11.64 -10.30 -6.52
N ARG A 101 12.65 -10.48 -7.38
CA ARG A 101 13.80 -11.37 -7.19
C ARG A 101 15.05 -10.58 -6.81
N PRO A 102 16.05 -11.19 -6.14
CA PRO A 102 17.27 -10.50 -5.71
C PRO A 102 18.06 -9.78 -6.81
N GLY A 103 17.92 -10.21 -8.07
CA GLY A 103 18.57 -9.59 -9.23
C GLY A 103 17.86 -8.35 -9.78
N ASP A 104 16.64 -8.08 -9.35
CA ASP A 104 15.87 -6.95 -9.86
C ASP A 104 16.36 -5.63 -9.26
N THR A 105 16.34 -4.56 -10.05
CA THR A 105 16.84 -3.22 -9.68
C THR A 105 16.16 -2.68 -8.42
N SER A 106 14.88 -3.00 -8.24
CA SER A 106 14.04 -2.49 -7.16
C SER A 106 14.09 -3.33 -5.89
N TYR A 107 14.84 -4.45 -5.89
CA TYR A 107 14.88 -5.40 -4.79
C TYR A 107 15.38 -4.78 -3.48
N ALA A 108 16.57 -4.17 -3.50
CA ALA A 108 17.21 -3.66 -2.29
C ALA A 108 16.40 -2.52 -1.63
N GLN A 109 15.84 -1.64 -2.46
CA GLN A 109 15.00 -0.53 -1.99
C GLN A 109 13.68 -1.04 -1.39
N THR A 110 13.03 -2.01 -2.06
CA THR A 110 11.81 -2.63 -1.55
C THR A 110 12.07 -3.33 -0.22
N LEU A 111 13.15 -4.12 -0.11
CA LEU A 111 13.50 -4.78 1.15
C LEU A 111 13.75 -3.78 2.30
N SER A 112 14.41 -2.65 2.00
CA SER A 112 14.61 -1.57 2.99
C SER A 112 13.28 -0.96 3.45
N LEU A 113 12.31 -0.78 2.54
CA LEU A 113 10.97 -0.31 2.88
C LEU A 113 10.26 -1.31 3.79
N LEU A 114 10.24 -2.59 3.42
CA LEU A 114 9.59 -3.66 4.19
C LEU A 114 10.11 -3.72 5.63
N ASN A 115 11.43 -3.64 5.80
CA ASN A 115 12.05 -3.63 7.13
C ASN A 115 11.64 -2.43 8.00
N LYS A 116 11.31 -1.28 7.40
CA LYS A 116 10.81 -0.10 8.13
C LYS A 116 9.35 -0.22 8.52
N VAL A 117 8.56 -0.92 7.69
CA VAL A 117 7.12 -1.12 7.91
C VAL A 117 6.87 -2.22 8.95
N GLY A 118 7.76 -3.21 9.05
CA GLY A 118 7.70 -4.28 10.04
C GLY A 118 6.75 -5.40 9.64
N ASP A 119 6.19 -6.09 10.64
CA ASP A 119 5.53 -7.39 10.47
C ASP A 119 4.36 -7.39 9.48
N LYS A 120 3.65 -6.27 9.33
CA LYS A 120 2.53 -6.12 8.39
C LYS A 120 2.94 -6.14 6.92
N ALA A 121 4.24 -6.04 6.63
CA ALA A 121 4.79 -6.08 5.28
C ALA A 121 6.16 -6.79 5.27
N SER A 122 6.21 -8.01 5.81
CA SER A 122 7.41 -8.84 5.78
C SER A 122 7.62 -9.51 4.41
N PRO A 123 8.86 -9.75 3.96
CA PRO A 123 9.15 -10.46 2.70
C PRO A 123 8.53 -11.86 2.58
N GLY A 124 8.20 -12.51 3.71
CA GLY A 124 7.52 -13.81 3.74
C GLY A 124 6.00 -13.74 3.54
N LEU A 125 5.45 -12.54 3.42
CA LEU A 125 4.02 -12.31 3.21
C LEU A 125 3.71 -12.05 1.74
N LEU A 126 2.49 -12.39 1.34
CA LEU A 126 1.93 -11.91 0.08
C LEU A 126 1.56 -10.43 0.26
N LEU A 127 2.38 -9.52 -0.24
CA LEU A 127 2.18 -8.09 -0.07
C LEU A 127 1.05 -7.60 -0.98
N LEU A 128 0.24 -6.68 -0.48
CA LEU A 128 -0.83 -6.04 -1.23
C LEU A 128 -0.34 -4.72 -1.82
N VAL A 129 -0.45 -4.61 -3.14
CA VAL A 129 -0.18 -3.38 -3.87
C VAL A 129 -1.49 -2.82 -4.40
N ASN A 130 -1.77 -1.55 -4.12
CA ASN A 130 -2.99 -0.87 -4.55
C ASN A 130 -2.94 -0.40 -6.01
N ARG A 131 -4.02 0.22 -6.49
CA ARG A 131 -4.16 0.70 -7.88
C ARG A 131 -3.15 1.80 -8.27
N HIS A 132 -2.52 2.42 -7.27
CA HIS A 132 -1.50 3.48 -7.41
C HIS A 132 -0.07 2.96 -7.31
N ASN A 133 0.14 1.64 -7.34
CA ASN A 133 1.46 1.01 -7.20
C ASN A 133 2.12 1.28 -5.83
N GLN A 134 1.32 1.28 -4.76
CA GLN A 134 1.80 1.45 -3.40
C GLN A 134 1.57 0.22 -2.55
N LEU A 135 2.49 -0.03 -1.62
CA LEU A 135 2.35 -1.04 -0.60
C LEU A 135 1.25 -0.63 0.38
N ALA A 136 0.15 -1.38 0.40
CA ALA A 136 -1.02 -1.08 1.21
C ALA A 136 -1.24 -2.09 2.35
N GLY A 137 -0.50 -3.20 2.37
CA GLY A 137 -0.66 -4.23 3.38
C GLY A 137 -0.09 -5.57 2.96
N SER A 138 -0.64 -6.63 3.54
CA SER A 138 -0.34 -8.00 3.19
C SER A 138 -1.54 -8.93 3.40
N ILE A 139 -1.46 -10.11 2.81
CA ILE A 139 -2.30 -11.25 3.12
C ILE A 139 -1.46 -12.20 3.95
N THR A 140 -1.98 -12.62 5.10
CA THR A 140 -1.28 -13.61 5.94
C THR A 140 -1.61 -15.04 5.54
N PRO A 141 -0.67 -16.00 5.75
CA PRO A 141 -0.94 -17.40 5.50
C PRO A 141 -2.11 -17.92 6.36
N PRO A 142 -2.74 -19.04 5.99
CA PRO A 142 -2.36 -19.96 4.91
C PRO A 142 -2.77 -19.47 3.51
N TYR A 143 -1.89 -19.72 2.54
CA TYR A 143 -2.14 -19.41 1.13
C TYR A 143 -2.77 -20.60 0.40
N SER A 144 -3.82 -20.33 -0.36
CA SER A 144 -4.32 -21.25 -1.38
C SER A 144 -4.65 -20.47 -2.64
N VAL A 145 -4.52 -21.11 -3.80
CA VAL A 145 -4.84 -20.48 -5.10
C VAL A 145 -6.27 -19.92 -5.09
N ASN A 146 -7.22 -20.69 -4.56
CA ASN A 146 -8.61 -20.25 -4.44
C ASN A 146 -8.75 -19.01 -3.56
N LYS A 147 -8.09 -18.96 -2.40
CA LYS A 147 -8.18 -17.81 -1.48
C LYS A 147 -7.52 -16.57 -2.05
N ILE A 148 -6.39 -16.72 -2.74
CA ILE A 148 -5.71 -15.63 -3.45
C ILE A 148 -6.63 -15.07 -4.54
N ASN A 149 -7.22 -15.94 -5.36
CA ASN A 149 -8.13 -15.53 -6.43
C ASN A 149 -9.38 -14.84 -5.89
N GLN A 150 -9.99 -15.37 -4.83
CA GLN A 150 -11.11 -14.73 -4.13
C GLN A 150 -10.74 -13.35 -3.61
N THR A 151 -9.57 -13.23 -2.99
CA THR A 151 -9.07 -11.96 -2.44
C THR A 151 -8.92 -10.90 -3.53
N PHE A 152 -8.19 -11.19 -4.61
CA PHE A 152 -7.99 -10.22 -5.68
C PHE A 152 -9.24 -9.98 -6.52
N THR A 153 -10.20 -10.91 -6.54
CA THR A 153 -11.53 -10.65 -7.09
C THR A 153 -12.26 -9.62 -6.25
N ALA A 154 -12.32 -9.81 -4.92
CA ALA A 154 -12.99 -8.90 -4.01
C ALA A 154 -12.36 -7.49 -4.00
N LEU A 155 -11.03 -7.40 -4.06
CA LEU A 155 -10.29 -6.12 -4.09
C LEU A 155 -10.48 -5.33 -5.40
N ASN A 156 -10.83 -6.00 -6.50
CA ASN A 156 -10.92 -5.39 -7.83
C ASN A 156 -12.35 -5.33 -8.39
N GLN A 157 -13.36 -5.64 -7.57
CA GLN A 157 -14.74 -5.27 -7.84
C GLN A 157 -14.92 -3.75 -7.73
#